data_AF-R7HHI8-F1
#
_entry.id   AF-R7HHI8-F1
#
_cell.length_a   1.000
_cell.length_b   1.000
_cell.length_c   1.000
_cell.angle_alpha   90.00
_cell.angle_beta   90.00
_cell.angle_gamma   90.00
#
_symmetry.space_group_name_H-M   'P 1'
#
loop_
_entity.id
_entity.type
_entity.pdbx_description
1 polymer ?
#
loop_
_entity_poly.entity_id
_entity_poly.type
_entity_poly.pdbx_seq_one_letter_code
_entity_poly.pdbx_strand_id
1 'polypeptide(L)'
;MNIKEKAKLFAIKAHKGQIRKSDKEKPMIIHPINVANILSEYGYDDNVVAAAYLHDVIEDTKYTKEDLLNEFNDDIVSLVLGATEEDKSLSWEERKTITIDKVKYLDLRHKAVVCADKISNLEDMRIIFEIKGEKDFSAFKRGFDKQKWYYTEVYNSLIYNEDKDYIMFSRLKLLIDDIFNDNKHDELERKIFEGREDEYNKLIRLHYRKQEIYKMISVLDKNNSYVIEFTGTPRTGKTTLMNNLYDFFKKGGFTTSTLEEFTTSKRYKKEIYPKLKDEYKNIINTEIPKYVLEDLDNEINKNNDIILIDRSLFDRMIWMDRLYNKNGVTKEEYDNYIDEYIPIIKNKIDIIIGLYTDSLTSLRRDYTANASLEKRTFLNEGNINEYNDSLMNIKELSNKENINFYLFDTTNKSERDISFEILDTILTDMRSKYISILNETFNK
;
A
#
# COMPACT_ATOMS: atom_id res chain seq x y z
N MET A 1 3.75 23.29 -18.71
CA MET A 1 4.29 22.38 -17.69
C MET A 1 4.80 23.22 -16.54
N ASN A 2 4.38 22.96 -15.30
CA ASN A 2 4.89 23.71 -14.16
C ASN A 2 6.36 23.31 -13.87
N ILE A 3 7.08 24.11 -13.09
CA ILE A 3 8.52 23.89 -12.87
C ILE A 3 8.82 22.60 -12.12
N LYS A 4 7.94 22.21 -11.18
CA LYS A 4 8.03 20.95 -10.41
C LYS A 4 7.90 19.72 -11.30
N GLU A 5 6.94 19.75 -12.21
CA GLU A 5 6.68 18.68 -13.18
C GLU A 5 7.85 18.56 -14.17
N LYS A 6 8.42 19.70 -14.61
CA LYS A 6 9.67 19.72 -15.39
C LYS A 6 10.82 19.06 -14.65
N ALA A 7 11.04 19.44 -13.40
CA ALA A 7 12.08 18.84 -12.57
C ALA A 7 11.86 17.34 -12.34
N LYS A 8 10.63 16.92 -12.02
CA LYS A 8 10.26 15.51 -11.85
C LYS A 8 10.55 14.69 -13.10
N LEU A 9 10.10 15.13 -14.27
CA LEU A 9 10.34 14.42 -15.54
C LEU A 9 11.82 14.39 -15.91
N PHE A 10 12.56 15.47 -15.65
CA PHE A 10 14.01 15.50 -15.85
C PHE A 10 14.72 14.47 -14.97
N ALA A 11 14.39 14.44 -13.68
CA ALA A 11 14.96 13.49 -12.72
C ALA A 11 14.65 12.03 -13.10
N ILE A 12 13.40 11.73 -13.50
CA ILE A 12 13.00 10.40 -14.01
C ILE A 12 13.89 9.99 -15.19
N LYS A 13 14.08 10.89 -16.15
CA LYS A 13 14.95 10.64 -17.30
C LYS A 13 16.41 10.45 -16.90
N ALA A 14 16.90 11.25 -15.96
CA ALA A 14 18.30 11.23 -15.52
C ALA A 14 18.68 9.94 -14.78
N HIS A 15 17.78 9.45 -13.93
CA HIS A 15 17.96 8.23 -13.15
C HIS A 15 17.37 6.97 -13.82
N LYS A 16 16.96 7.05 -15.09
CA LYS A 16 16.37 5.92 -15.82
C LYS A 16 17.29 4.69 -15.76
N GLY A 17 16.73 3.56 -15.31
CA GLY A 17 17.44 2.28 -15.20
C GLY A 17 18.34 2.15 -13.96
N GLN A 18 18.42 3.18 -13.11
CA GLN A 18 19.13 3.10 -11.84
C GLN A 18 18.24 2.47 -10.75
N ILE A 19 18.86 1.68 -9.89
CA ILE A 19 18.21 1.02 -8.76
C ILE A 19 18.68 1.62 -7.43
N ARG A 20 17.83 1.54 -6.40
CA ARG A 20 18.18 1.96 -5.03
C ARG A 20 19.31 1.11 -4.47
N LYS A 21 20.24 1.76 -3.75
CA LYS A 21 21.34 1.09 -3.05
C LYS A 21 20.85 0.26 -1.86
N SER A 22 19.82 0.74 -1.15
CA SER A 22 19.23 0.10 0.03
C SER A 22 18.29 -1.07 -0.29
N ASP A 23 17.61 -1.01 -1.44
CA ASP A 23 16.66 -2.03 -1.89
C ASP A 23 16.72 -2.15 -3.42
N LYS A 24 17.40 -3.19 -3.91
CA LYS A 24 17.70 -3.35 -5.34
C LYS A 24 16.48 -3.61 -6.22
N GLU A 25 15.32 -3.91 -5.62
CA GLU A 25 14.07 -4.13 -6.36
C GLU A 25 13.40 -2.80 -6.77
N LYS A 26 13.80 -1.68 -6.15
CA LYS A 26 13.16 -0.38 -6.31
C LYS A 26 13.96 0.54 -7.25
N PRO A 27 13.30 1.24 -8.19
CA PRO A 27 13.91 2.32 -8.95
C PRO A 27 14.49 3.42 -8.05
N MET A 28 15.66 3.97 -8.42
CA MET A 28 16.33 5.03 -7.67
C MET A 28 15.43 6.26 -7.49
N ILE A 29 14.69 6.63 -8.54
CA ILE A 29 13.89 7.86 -8.62
C ILE A 29 12.82 8.01 -7.51
N ILE A 30 12.42 6.90 -6.88
CA ILE A 30 11.52 6.92 -5.72
C ILE A 30 12.09 7.82 -4.61
N HIS A 31 13.42 7.88 -4.44
CA HIS A 31 14.05 8.77 -3.46
C HIS A 31 13.80 10.25 -3.74
N PRO A 32 14.27 10.84 -4.86
CA PRO A 32 13.99 12.24 -5.16
C PRO A 32 12.51 12.61 -5.08
N ILE A 33 11.60 11.73 -5.52
CA ILE A 33 10.16 12.00 -5.45
C ILE A 33 9.69 12.07 -3.99
N ASN A 34 10.14 11.16 -3.12
CA ASN A 34 9.80 11.20 -1.70
C ASN A 34 10.37 12.44 -1.00
N VAL A 35 11.61 12.84 -1.32
CA VAL A 35 12.22 14.09 -0.80
C VAL A 35 11.39 15.30 -1.21
N ALA A 36 10.95 15.37 -2.47
CA ALA A 36 10.07 16.43 -2.97
C ALA A 36 8.69 16.42 -2.31
N ASN A 37 8.10 15.25 -2.07
CA ASN A 37 6.83 15.10 -1.36
C ASN A 37 6.91 15.60 0.09
N ILE A 38 8.00 15.28 0.80
CA ILE A 38 8.25 15.80 2.16
C ILE A 38 8.27 17.33 2.14
N LEU A 39 9.04 17.96 1.25
CA LEU A 39 9.10 19.42 1.18
C LEU A 39 7.75 20.05 0.80
N SER A 40 6.98 19.39 -0.06
CA SER A 40 5.63 19.82 -0.39
C SER A 40 4.67 19.72 0.79
N GLU A 41 4.81 18.71 1.66
CA GLU A 41 4.02 18.54 2.89
C GLU A 41 4.25 19.69 3.87
N TYR A 42 5.50 20.15 3.98
CA TYR A 42 5.88 21.31 4.81
C TYR A 42 5.59 22.68 4.15
N GLY A 43 4.99 22.70 2.96
CA GLY A 43 4.57 23.93 2.30
C GLY A 43 5.69 24.78 1.70
N TYR A 44 6.84 24.18 1.39
CA TYR A 44 7.93 24.88 0.68
C TYR A 44 7.53 25.26 -0.75
N ASP A 45 8.21 26.29 -1.28
CA ASP A 45 7.95 26.81 -2.61
C ASP A 45 8.34 25.84 -3.75
N ASP A 46 7.81 26.12 -4.94
CA ASP A 46 7.97 25.26 -6.11
C ASP A 46 9.43 25.07 -6.55
N ASN A 47 10.33 26.04 -6.30
CA ASN A 47 11.75 25.89 -6.65
C ASN A 47 12.46 24.95 -5.67
N VAL A 48 12.12 24.99 -4.37
CA VAL A 48 12.64 24.04 -3.37
C VAL A 48 12.18 22.62 -3.66
N VAL A 49 10.90 22.45 -4.01
CA VAL A 49 10.36 21.14 -4.41
C VAL A 49 11.01 20.66 -5.73
N ALA A 50 11.23 21.55 -6.69
CA ALA A 50 11.95 21.23 -7.92
C ALA A 50 13.41 20.80 -7.64
N ALA A 51 14.12 21.50 -6.76
CA ALA A 51 15.47 21.15 -6.35
C ALA A 51 15.53 19.77 -5.66
N ALA A 52 14.53 19.40 -4.87
CA ALA A 52 14.45 18.07 -4.28
C ALA A 52 14.31 16.95 -5.31
N TYR A 53 13.58 17.14 -6.41
CA TYR A 53 13.59 16.17 -7.51
C TYR A 53 14.98 16.02 -8.14
N LEU A 54 15.79 17.09 -8.12
CA LEU A 54 17.07 17.17 -8.84
C LEU A 54 18.31 16.97 -7.95
N HIS A 55 18.16 16.86 -6.63
CA HIS A 55 19.28 16.98 -5.68
C HIS A 55 20.42 15.97 -5.94
N ASP A 56 20.08 14.77 -6.38
CA ASP A 56 21.03 13.69 -6.69
C ASP A 56 21.45 13.65 -8.17
N VAL A 57 20.90 14.51 -9.03
CA VAL A 57 21.10 14.43 -10.48
C VAL A 57 22.54 14.71 -10.86
N ILE A 58 23.15 15.77 -10.30
CA ILE A 58 24.55 16.10 -10.57
C ILE A 58 25.47 15.02 -10.00
N GLU A 59 25.14 14.49 -8.82
CA GLU A 59 26.00 13.51 -8.15
C GLU A 59 25.95 12.16 -8.88
N ASP A 60 24.78 11.60 -9.11
CA ASP A 60 24.59 10.20 -9.48
C ASP A 60 24.26 9.97 -10.96
N THR A 61 24.34 11.00 -11.80
CA THR A 61 24.10 10.88 -13.25
C THR A 61 25.19 11.56 -14.08
N LYS A 62 24.99 11.62 -15.40
CA LYS A 62 25.92 12.27 -16.34
C LYS A 62 25.71 13.78 -16.48
N TYR A 63 24.64 14.32 -15.90
CA TYR A 63 24.27 15.72 -16.06
C TYR A 63 25.13 16.62 -15.19
N THR A 64 25.49 17.79 -15.70
CA THR A 64 26.34 18.77 -15.00
C THR A 64 25.53 19.96 -14.49
N LYS A 65 26.20 20.83 -13.72
CA LYS A 65 25.65 22.13 -13.31
C LYS A 65 25.20 22.95 -14.52
N GLU A 66 25.99 22.98 -15.59
CA GLU A 66 25.69 23.73 -16.82
C GLU A 66 24.43 23.19 -17.51
N ASP A 67 24.25 21.86 -17.54
CA ASP A 67 23.02 21.26 -18.06
C ASP A 67 21.79 21.73 -17.28
N LEU A 68 21.89 21.77 -15.95
CA LEU A 68 20.80 22.23 -15.10
C LEU A 68 20.53 23.74 -15.27
N LEU A 69 21.55 24.58 -15.44
CA LEU A 69 21.38 26.01 -15.72
C LEU A 69 20.71 26.29 -17.06
N ASN A 70 20.88 25.40 -18.05
CA ASN A 70 20.19 25.51 -19.33
C ASN A 70 18.70 25.14 -19.22
N GLU A 71 18.33 24.34 -18.23
CA GLU A 71 16.97 23.80 -18.09
C GLU A 71 16.16 24.47 -16.98
N PHE A 72 16.80 25.01 -15.96
CA PHE A 72 16.19 25.55 -14.75
C PHE A 72 16.80 26.90 -14.37
N ASN A 73 16.11 27.64 -13.51
CA ASN A 73 16.60 28.94 -13.04
C ASN A 73 17.76 28.80 -12.03
N ASP A 74 18.51 29.88 -11.84
CA ASP A 74 19.67 29.93 -10.96
C ASP A 74 19.35 29.54 -9.51
N ASP A 75 18.14 29.86 -9.04
CA ASP A 75 17.68 29.55 -7.67
C ASP A 75 17.58 28.03 -7.45
N ILE A 76 16.96 27.29 -8.38
CA ILE A 76 16.90 25.82 -8.33
C ILE A 76 18.29 25.22 -8.37
N VAL A 77 19.17 25.71 -9.26
CA VAL A 77 20.54 25.18 -9.37
C VAL A 77 21.34 25.46 -8.10
N SER A 78 21.18 26.64 -7.49
CA SER A 78 21.80 26.95 -6.19
C SER A 78 21.36 25.95 -5.11
N LEU A 79 20.05 25.68 -5.02
CA LEU A 79 19.49 24.72 -4.06
C LEU A 79 20.04 23.31 -4.26
N VAL A 80 20.12 22.83 -5.51
CA VAL A 80 20.70 21.52 -5.85
C VAL A 80 22.17 21.47 -5.42
N LEU A 81 22.96 22.48 -5.78
CA LEU A 81 24.38 22.55 -5.41
C LEU A 81 24.58 22.59 -3.90
N GLY A 82 23.66 23.18 -3.13
CA GLY A 82 23.69 23.14 -1.66
C GLY A 82 23.66 21.72 -1.08
N ALA A 83 23.00 20.78 -1.79
CA ALA A 83 22.85 19.39 -1.39
C ALA A 83 23.86 18.42 -2.06
N THR A 84 24.53 18.84 -3.13
CA THR A 84 25.50 18.01 -3.88
C THR A 84 26.87 17.90 -3.20
N GLU A 85 27.47 16.72 -3.26
CA GLU A 85 28.88 16.48 -2.91
C GLU A 85 29.80 16.68 -4.12
N GLU A 86 30.73 17.63 -4.04
CA GLU A 86 31.45 18.16 -5.20
C GLU A 86 32.65 17.31 -5.65
N ASP A 87 33.39 16.68 -4.72
CA ASP A 87 34.63 15.96 -5.06
C ASP A 87 34.57 14.47 -4.68
N LYS A 88 34.24 13.63 -5.67
CA LYS A 88 34.19 12.16 -5.54
C LYS A 88 35.57 11.49 -5.41
N SER A 89 36.69 12.22 -5.58
CA SER A 89 38.04 11.68 -5.37
C SER A 89 38.41 11.56 -3.88
N LEU A 90 37.76 12.36 -3.04
CA LEU A 90 37.96 12.36 -1.59
C LEU A 90 37.36 11.11 -0.93
N SER A 91 37.89 10.77 0.24
CA SER A 91 37.32 9.71 1.07
C SER A 91 35.87 10.04 1.47
N TRP A 92 35.11 9.00 1.85
CA TRP A 92 33.74 9.20 2.30
C TRP A 92 33.70 10.13 3.53
N GLU A 93 34.63 9.96 4.46
CA GLU A 93 34.77 10.75 5.67
C GLU A 93 35.08 12.22 5.39
N GLU A 94 35.96 12.51 4.43
CA GLU A 94 36.29 13.88 4.02
C GLU A 94 35.09 14.55 3.34
N ARG A 95 34.42 13.87 2.39
CA ARG A 95 33.21 14.40 1.75
C ARG A 95 32.12 14.70 2.76
N LYS A 96 31.88 13.78 3.71
CA LYS A 96 30.86 13.98 4.75
C LYS A 96 31.20 15.15 5.67
N THR A 97 32.47 15.33 6.03
CA THR A 97 32.94 16.50 6.81
C THR A 97 32.67 17.81 6.06
N ILE A 98 33.02 17.87 4.76
CA ILE A 98 32.73 19.04 3.92
C ILE A 98 31.23 19.35 3.88
N THR A 99 30.39 18.32 3.71
CA THR A 99 28.93 18.48 3.74
C THR A 99 28.45 19.02 5.10
N ILE A 100 28.95 18.46 6.22
CA ILE A 100 28.60 18.93 7.58
C ILE A 100 28.94 20.42 7.74
N ASP A 101 30.15 20.84 7.34
CA ASP A 101 30.60 22.22 7.47
C ASP A 101 29.83 23.18 6.55
N LYS A 102 29.55 22.75 5.31
CA LYS A 102 28.76 23.52 4.34
C LYS A 102 27.34 23.77 4.84
N VAL A 103 26.65 22.71 5.27
CA VAL A 103 25.23 22.77 5.73
C VAL A 103 25.04 23.74 6.88
N LYS A 104 26.04 23.90 7.74
CA LYS A 104 25.99 24.79 8.90
C LYS A 104 25.67 26.25 8.54
N TYR A 105 26.14 26.72 7.39
CA TYR A 105 26.02 28.12 6.97
C TYR A 105 25.05 28.34 5.79
N LEU A 106 24.34 27.28 5.37
CA LEU A 106 23.29 27.38 4.36
C LEU A 106 22.06 28.11 4.93
N ASP A 107 21.28 28.75 4.04
CA ASP A 107 19.97 29.28 4.42
C ASP A 107 18.95 28.15 4.67
N LEU A 108 17.79 28.51 5.23
CA LEU A 108 16.75 27.56 5.58
C LEU A 108 16.21 26.76 4.38
N ARG A 109 16.16 27.34 3.17
CA ARG A 109 15.65 26.65 1.96
C ARG A 109 16.61 25.55 1.53
N HIS A 110 17.91 25.81 1.54
CA HIS A 110 18.93 24.82 1.25
C HIS A 110 19.01 23.74 2.35
N LYS A 111 18.95 24.15 3.63
CA LYS A 111 18.89 23.22 4.77
C LYS A 111 17.67 22.30 4.68
N ALA A 112 16.53 22.80 4.21
CA ALA A 112 15.33 21.99 4.04
C ALA A 112 15.54 20.83 3.07
N VAL A 113 16.17 21.07 1.91
CA VAL A 113 16.47 20.01 0.92
C VAL A 113 17.34 18.92 1.55
N VAL A 114 18.40 19.31 2.25
CA VAL A 114 19.29 18.36 2.94
C VAL A 114 18.56 17.62 4.05
N CYS A 115 17.73 18.30 4.83
CA CYS A 115 16.93 17.70 5.89
C CYS A 115 15.94 16.66 5.33
N ALA A 116 15.22 16.99 4.24
CA ALA A 116 14.29 16.08 3.59
C ALA A 116 15.00 14.83 3.04
N ASP A 117 16.19 14.98 2.46
CA ASP A 117 17.02 13.86 2.04
C ASP A 117 17.36 12.94 3.24
N LYS A 118 17.80 13.49 4.37
CA LYS A 118 18.12 12.69 5.56
C LYS A 118 16.88 12.03 6.17
N ILE A 119 15.75 12.71 6.22
CA ILE A 119 14.47 12.14 6.67
C ILE A 119 14.11 10.95 5.77
N SER A 120 14.09 11.14 4.45
CA SER A 120 13.73 10.08 3.49
C SER A 120 14.62 8.83 3.66
N ASN A 121 15.93 9.03 3.77
CA ASN A 121 16.88 7.93 3.95
C ASN A 121 16.72 7.19 5.28
N LEU A 122 16.50 7.92 6.38
CA LEU A 122 16.29 7.29 7.70
C LEU A 122 14.94 6.57 7.78
N GLU A 123 13.89 7.11 7.16
CA GLU A 123 12.60 6.41 7.09
C GLU A 123 12.69 5.09 6.32
N ASP A 124 13.42 5.07 5.20
CA ASP A 124 13.65 3.82 4.46
C ASP A 124 14.46 2.81 5.28
N MET A 125 15.47 3.29 6.00
CA MET A 125 16.26 2.45 6.91
C MET A 125 15.39 1.87 8.02
N ARG A 126 14.53 2.70 8.64
CA ARG A 126 13.58 2.29 9.67
C ARG A 126 12.61 1.23 9.16
N ILE A 127 12.02 1.43 7.98
CA ILE A 127 11.14 0.46 7.32
C ILE A 127 11.85 -0.88 7.17
N ILE A 128 13.07 -0.89 6.63
CA ILE A 128 13.83 -2.14 6.42
C ILE A 128 14.11 -2.85 7.75
N PHE A 129 14.56 -2.11 8.78
CA PHE A 129 14.89 -2.69 10.08
C PHE A 129 13.67 -3.31 10.76
N GLU A 130 12.54 -2.60 10.77
CA GLU A 130 11.33 -3.06 11.45
C GLU A 130 10.64 -4.21 10.68
N ILE A 131 10.75 -4.24 9.35
CA ILE A 131 10.29 -5.38 8.55
C ILE A 131 11.14 -6.63 8.81
N LYS A 132 12.47 -6.48 8.93
CA LYS A 132 13.37 -7.59 9.23
C LYS A 132 13.33 -8.02 10.70
N GLY A 133 12.97 -7.12 11.60
CA GLY A 133 13.02 -7.32 13.05
C GLY A 133 14.43 -7.17 13.63
N GLU A 134 15.39 -6.65 12.85
CA GLU A 134 16.77 -6.43 13.28
C GLU A 134 17.38 -5.19 12.64
N LYS A 135 18.24 -4.48 13.38
CA LYS A 135 18.99 -3.31 12.90
C LYS A 135 20.30 -3.76 12.24
N ASP A 136 20.21 -4.15 10.98
CA ASP A 136 21.37 -4.61 10.22
C ASP A 136 22.02 -3.49 9.39
N PHE A 137 23.19 -3.03 9.83
CA PHE A 137 23.98 -2.01 9.12
C PHE A 137 24.98 -2.60 8.11
N SER A 138 25.00 -3.92 7.89
CA SER A 138 25.97 -4.59 7.00
C SER A 138 25.84 -4.17 5.53
N ALA A 139 24.65 -3.75 5.11
CA ALA A 139 24.41 -3.23 3.76
C ALA A 139 25.12 -1.89 3.49
N PHE A 140 25.51 -1.15 4.53
CA PHE A 140 26.22 0.11 4.40
C PHE A 140 27.74 -0.13 4.35
N LYS A 141 28.41 0.42 3.33
CA LYS A 141 29.89 0.39 3.21
C LYS A 141 30.61 0.93 4.46
N ARG A 142 29.90 1.76 5.25
CA ARG A 142 30.32 2.30 6.54
C ARG A 142 29.27 1.87 7.55
N GLY A 143 29.69 1.11 8.56
CA GLY A 143 28.80 0.53 9.58
C GLY A 143 28.22 1.57 10.54
N PHE A 144 27.57 1.07 11.60
CA PHE A 144 26.78 1.83 12.57
C PHE A 144 27.42 3.15 13.03
N ASP A 145 28.63 3.12 13.59
CA ASP A 145 29.26 4.30 14.22
C ASP A 145 29.45 5.47 13.25
N LYS A 146 29.84 5.17 12.02
CA LYS A 146 30.07 6.20 10.99
C LYS A 146 28.77 6.78 10.46
N GLN A 147 27.73 5.95 10.31
CA GLN A 147 26.38 6.45 9.96
C GLN A 147 25.84 7.33 11.09
N LYS A 148 25.92 6.86 12.34
CA LYS A 148 25.49 7.60 13.53
C LYS A 148 26.16 8.97 13.61
N TRP A 149 27.49 9.01 13.48
CA TRP A 149 28.25 10.26 13.44
C TRP A 149 27.73 11.19 12.37
N TYR A 150 27.62 10.72 11.12
CA TYR A 150 27.23 11.56 10.01
C TYR A 150 25.84 12.17 10.17
N TYR A 151 24.82 11.36 10.47
CA TYR A 151 23.46 11.88 10.66
C TYR A 151 23.35 12.82 11.85
N THR A 152 24.06 12.53 12.96
CA THR A 152 24.07 13.39 14.16
C THR A 152 24.70 14.74 13.86
N GLU A 153 25.85 14.78 13.18
CA GLU A 153 26.53 16.03 12.88
C GLU A 153 25.81 16.84 11.80
N VAL A 154 25.21 16.20 10.80
CA VAL A 154 24.35 16.90 9.84
C VAL A 154 23.16 17.56 10.56
N TYR A 155 22.52 16.86 11.51
CA TYR A 155 21.46 17.46 12.33
C TYR A 155 21.96 18.67 13.12
N ASN A 156 23.12 18.57 13.78
CA ASN A 156 23.72 19.69 14.51
C ASN A 156 23.98 20.91 13.61
N SER A 157 24.43 20.68 12.38
CA SER A 157 24.62 21.73 11.38
C SER A 157 23.31 22.32 10.88
N LEU A 158 22.28 21.50 10.65
CA LEU A 158 20.96 21.96 10.20
C LEU A 158 20.33 22.94 11.20
N ILE A 159 20.41 22.64 12.51
CA ILE A 159 19.83 23.50 13.55
C ILE A 159 20.69 24.72 13.93
N TYR A 160 21.91 24.83 13.37
CA TYR A 160 22.81 25.93 13.70
C TYR A 160 22.23 27.26 13.19
N ASN A 161 22.09 28.24 14.09
CA ASN A 161 21.44 29.53 13.82
C ASN A 161 19.98 29.43 13.32
N GLU A 162 19.31 28.29 13.54
CA GLU A 162 17.88 28.12 13.22
C GLU A 162 17.08 27.85 14.49
N ASP A 163 15.75 27.94 14.37
CA ASP A 163 14.84 27.44 15.39
C ASP A 163 14.92 25.91 15.49
N LYS A 164 15.29 25.41 16.68
CA LYS A 164 15.37 23.97 16.96
C LYS A 164 14.00 23.31 17.02
N ASP A 165 12.96 24.10 17.29
CA ASP A 165 11.57 23.65 17.36
C ASP A 165 10.90 23.65 15.98
N TYR A 166 11.66 23.96 14.92
CA TYR A 166 11.18 23.77 13.56
C TYR A 166 10.83 22.29 13.34
N ILE A 167 9.55 22.04 13.08
CA ILE A 167 8.92 20.70 13.09
C ILE A 167 9.69 19.68 12.25
N MET A 168 10.23 20.12 11.10
CA MET A 168 11.00 19.27 10.21
C MET A 168 12.31 18.78 10.84
N PHE A 169 13.03 19.63 11.57
CA PHE A 169 14.23 19.22 12.31
C PHE A 169 13.88 18.31 13.48
N SER A 170 12.76 18.55 14.15
CA SER A 170 12.26 17.64 15.19
C SER A 170 11.98 16.25 14.62
N ARG A 171 11.32 16.13 13.45
CA ARG A 171 11.10 14.84 12.77
C ARG A 171 12.42 14.11 12.50
N LEU A 172 13.42 14.82 11.96
CA LEU A 172 14.75 14.23 11.73
C LEU A 172 15.40 13.75 13.03
N LYS A 173 15.31 14.54 14.11
CA LYS A 173 15.86 14.18 15.42
C LYS A 173 15.23 12.89 15.98
N LEU A 174 13.90 12.78 15.94
CA LEU A 174 13.19 11.59 16.39
C LEU A 174 13.63 10.34 15.62
N LEU A 175 13.84 10.45 14.30
CA LEU A 175 14.34 9.34 13.48
C LEU A 175 15.78 8.95 13.85
N ILE A 176 16.66 9.92 14.07
CA ILE A 176 18.03 9.66 14.52
C ILE A 176 18.04 8.94 15.87
N ASP A 177 17.20 9.39 16.81
CA ASP A 177 17.13 8.82 18.15
C ASP A 177 16.54 7.40 18.15
N ASP A 178 15.51 7.16 17.34
CA ASP A 178 14.90 5.85 17.15
C ASP A 178 15.88 4.85 16.53
N ILE A 179 16.63 5.27 15.50
CA ILE A 179 17.54 4.39 14.76
C ILE A 179 18.85 4.14 15.53
N PHE A 180 19.47 5.18 16.07
CA PHE A 180 20.85 5.11 16.59
C PHE A 180 20.98 5.16 18.11
N ASN A 181 19.94 5.52 18.84
CA ASN A 181 19.97 5.66 20.31
C ASN A 181 19.00 4.70 21.02
N ASP A 182 18.35 3.79 20.26
CA ASP A 182 17.31 2.86 20.75
C ASP A 182 16.18 3.53 21.54
N ASN A 183 16.02 4.84 21.33
CA ASN A 183 15.00 5.63 22.00
C ASN A 183 13.74 5.62 21.15
N LYS A 184 13.06 4.47 21.12
CA LYS A 184 11.76 4.40 20.46
C LYS A 184 10.80 5.30 21.22
N HIS A 185 10.17 6.23 20.51
CA HIS A 185 9.15 7.14 21.05
C HIS A 185 7.79 6.42 21.21
N ASP A 186 7.82 5.18 21.70
CA ASP A 186 6.71 4.21 21.73
C ASP A 186 6.36 3.76 23.16
N GLU A 187 6.78 4.51 24.20
CA GLU A 187 6.66 4.11 25.61
C GLU A 187 5.22 3.70 25.99
N LEU A 188 4.21 4.44 25.50
CA LEU A 188 2.81 4.09 25.69
C LEU A 188 2.45 2.78 25.00
N GLU A 189 2.92 2.55 23.77
CA GLU A 189 2.66 1.32 23.02
C GLU A 189 3.27 0.11 23.74
N ARG A 190 4.53 0.23 24.17
CA ARG A 190 5.21 -0.82 24.95
C ARG A 190 4.46 -1.13 26.24
N LYS A 191 3.93 -0.11 26.91
CA LYS A 191 3.11 -0.28 28.11
C LYS A 191 1.76 -0.95 27.81
N ILE A 192 1.13 -0.65 26.68
CA ILE A 192 -0.12 -1.30 26.23
C ILE A 192 0.12 -2.80 25.96
N PHE A 193 1.30 -3.15 25.43
CA PHE A 193 1.67 -4.51 25.04
C PHE A 193 2.63 -5.20 26.02
N GLU A 194 2.71 -4.74 27.27
CA GLU A 194 3.54 -5.37 28.31
C GLU A 194 3.13 -6.84 28.51
N GLY A 195 4.08 -7.78 28.36
CA GLY A 195 3.82 -9.22 28.39
C GLY A 195 3.18 -9.79 27.12
N ARG A 196 3.12 -9.00 26.03
CA ARG A 196 2.61 -9.38 24.70
C ARG A 196 3.52 -8.87 23.58
N GLU A 197 4.82 -8.94 23.80
CA GLU A 197 5.85 -8.38 22.91
C GLU A 197 5.78 -8.99 21.49
N ASP A 198 5.45 -10.28 21.37
CA ASP A 198 5.26 -10.93 20.08
C ASP A 198 4.07 -10.34 19.28
N GLU A 199 3.00 -9.95 19.97
CA GLU A 199 1.83 -9.30 19.35
C GLU A 199 2.23 -7.89 18.87
N TYR A 200 2.97 -7.15 19.68
CA TYR A 200 3.48 -5.83 19.32
C TYR A 200 4.41 -5.88 18.11
N ASN A 201 5.36 -6.83 18.09
CA ASN A 201 6.30 -7.00 16.99
C ASN A 201 5.60 -7.32 15.66
N LYS A 202 4.54 -8.14 15.69
CA LYS A 202 3.70 -8.40 14.50
C LYS A 202 3.02 -7.13 14.00
N LEU A 203 2.47 -6.31 14.90
CA LEU A 203 1.80 -5.05 14.56
C LEU A 203 2.77 -4.02 13.97
N ILE A 204 3.95 -3.86 14.58
CA ILE A 204 5.04 -3.03 14.05
C ILE A 204 5.38 -3.47 12.63
N ARG A 205 5.59 -4.77 12.41
CA ARG A 205 5.96 -5.30 11.09
C ARG A 205 4.92 -4.93 10.04
N LEU A 206 3.64 -5.15 10.34
CA LEU A 206 2.54 -4.80 9.44
C LEU A 206 2.45 -3.28 9.21
N HIS A 207 2.67 -2.47 10.24
CA HIS A 207 2.72 -1.03 10.12
C HIS A 207 3.78 -0.59 9.10
N TYR A 208 5.02 -1.05 9.22
CA TYR A 208 6.09 -0.61 8.32
C TYR A 208 5.99 -1.18 6.92
N ARG A 209 5.43 -2.39 6.74
CA ARG A 209 5.08 -2.90 5.40
C ARG A 209 4.02 -2.03 4.72
N LYS A 210 3.02 -1.57 5.46
CA LYS A 210 2.03 -0.61 4.94
C LYS A 210 2.69 0.73 4.58
N GLN A 211 3.60 1.24 5.41
CA GLN A 211 4.33 2.49 5.11
C GLN A 211 5.21 2.35 3.87
N GLU A 212 5.88 1.21 3.69
CA GLU A 212 6.64 0.89 2.48
C GLU A 212 5.78 1.00 1.22
N ILE A 213 4.60 0.37 1.25
CA ILE A 213 3.63 0.41 0.15
C ILE A 213 3.12 1.82 -0.10
N TYR A 214 2.80 2.58 0.95
CA TYR A 214 2.36 3.97 0.81
C TYR A 214 3.41 4.82 0.07
N LYS A 215 4.70 4.70 0.45
CA LYS A 215 5.80 5.39 -0.24
C LYS A 215 5.93 4.98 -1.70
N MET A 216 5.64 3.73 -2.05
CA MET A 216 5.65 3.27 -3.46
C MET A 216 4.47 3.84 -4.26
N ILE A 217 3.28 3.87 -3.69
CA ILE A 217 2.09 4.43 -4.35
C ILE A 217 2.20 5.94 -4.49
N SER A 218 2.76 6.64 -3.48
CA SER A 218 2.85 8.11 -3.48
C SER A 218 3.71 8.70 -4.60
N VAL A 219 4.52 7.88 -5.28
CA VAL A 219 5.33 8.32 -6.42
C VAL A 219 4.67 8.04 -7.78
N LEU A 220 3.64 7.19 -7.79
CA LEU A 220 2.88 6.79 -8.97
C LEU A 220 1.71 7.75 -9.22
N ASP A 221 1.15 7.68 -10.43
CA ASP A 221 -0.09 8.38 -10.75
C ASP A 221 -1.29 7.67 -10.09
N LYS A 222 -2.37 8.42 -9.82
CA LYS A 222 -3.56 7.98 -9.06
C LYS A 222 -4.41 6.88 -9.73
N ASN A 223 -4.00 6.36 -10.87
CA ASN A 223 -4.76 5.36 -11.63
C ASN A 223 -4.38 3.91 -11.28
N ASN A 224 -3.64 3.70 -10.19
CA ASN A 224 -3.09 2.40 -9.78
C ASN A 224 -3.77 1.84 -8.53
N SER A 225 -5.11 1.87 -8.49
CA SER A 225 -5.90 1.31 -7.39
C SER A 225 -5.54 -0.15 -7.12
N TYR A 226 -5.62 -0.54 -5.85
CA TYR A 226 -5.55 -1.93 -5.42
C TYR A 226 -6.94 -2.42 -5.00
N VAL A 227 -7.50 -3.35 -5.75
CA VAL A 227 -8.88 -3.82 -5.60
C VAL A 227 -8.91 -5.18 -4.91
N ILE A 228 -9.56 -5.24 -3.75
CA ILE A 228 -9.65 -6.42 -2.89
C ILE A 228 -11.10 -6.86 -2.81
N GLU A 229 -11.42 -8.05 -3.35
CA GLU A 229 -12.73 -8.67 -3.14
C GLU A 229 -12.68 -9.62 -1.95
N PHE A 230 -13.61 -9.47 -1.00
CA PHE A 230 -13.84 -10.45 0.05
C PHE A 230 -15.06 -11.32 -0.28
N THR A 231 -14.88 -12.63 -0.17
CA THR A 231 -15.93 -13.63 -0.44
C THR A 231 -16.00 -14.71 0.64
N GLY A 232 -16.90 -15.67 0.52
CA GLY A 232 -16.91 -16.88 1.34
C GLY A 232 -18.08 -17.01 2.31
N THR A 233 -18.06 -18.07 3.12
CA THR A 233 -19.19 -18.57 3.91
C THR A 233 -19.84 -17.47 4.75
N PRO A 234 -21.18 -17.44 4.91
CA PRO A 234 -21.83 -16.55 5.87
C PRO A 234 -21.26 -16.72 7.29
N ARG A 235 -21.26 -15.64 8.08
CA ARG A 235 -20.79 -15.62 9.49
C ARG A 235 -19.32 -16.03 9.68
N THR A 236 -18.47 -15.62 8.76
CA THR A 236 -17.00 -15.81 8.81
C THR A 236 -16.23 -14.63 9.41
N GLY A 237 -16.91 -13.53 9.79
CA GLY A 237 -16.25 -12.31 10.28
C GLY A 237 -15.81 -11.33 9.18
N LYS A 238 -16.22 -11.58 7.92
CA LYS A 238 -15.84 -10.79 6.73
C LYS A 238 -16.03 -9.27 6.90
N THR A 239 -17.23 -8.85 7.31
CA THR A 239 -17.55 -7.41 7.47
C THR A 239 -16.68 -6.75 8.53
N THR A 240 -16.44 -7.40 9.67
CA THR A 240 -15.55 -6.90 10.72
C THR A 240 -14.12 -6.76 10.21
N LEU A 241 -13.62 -7.78 9.52
CA LEU A 241 -12.30 -7.76 8.91
C LEU A 241 -12.15 -6.61 7.92
N MET A 242 -13.11 -6.46 7.00
CA MET A 242 -13.11 -5.37 6.02
C MET A 242 -13.07 -3.98 6.67
N ASN A 243 -13.86 -3.76 7.72
CA ASN A 243 -13.85 -2.49 8.46
C ASN A 243 -12.49 -2.24 9.13
N ASN A 244 -11.88 -3.27 9.70
CA ASN A 244 -10.54 -3.15 10.29
C ASN A 244 -9.47 -2.83 9.22
N LEU A 245 -9.56 -3.46 8.04
CA LEU A 245 -8.67 -3.15 6.90
C LEU A 245 -8.90 -1.73 6.37
N TYR A 246 -10.15 -1.28 6.29
CA TYR A 246 -10.48 0.09 5.92
C TYR A 246 -9.75 1.07 6.83
N ASP A 247 -9.90 0.91 8.15
CA ASP A 247 -9.22 1.75 9.14
C ASP A 247 -7.69 1.63 9.06
N PHE A 248 -7.18 0.42 8.85
CA PHE A 248 -5.75 0.15 8.74
C PHE A 248 -5.11 0.96 7.60
N PHE A 249 -5.72 0.94 6.41
CA PHE A 249 -5.24 1.71 5.25
C PHE A 249 -5.54 3.20 5.39
N LYS A 250 -6.75 3.59 5.81
CA LYS A 250 -7.15 4.99 5.97
C LYS A 250 -6.24 5.73 6.95
N LYS A 251 -5.94 5.14 8.12
CA LYS A 251 -5.00 5.69 9.10
C LYS A 251 -3.54 5.66 8.61
N GLY A 252 -3.24 4.87 7.58
CA GLY A 252 -1.96 4.88 6.88
C GLY A 252 -1.81 5.98 5.83
N GLY A 253 -2.81 6.85 5.65
CA GLY A 253 -2.78 7.94 4.67
C GLY A 253 -3.33 7.58 3.29
N PHE A 254 -3.81 6.34 3.09
CA PHE A 254 -4.37 5.89 1.82
C PHE A 254 -5.76 6.50 1.60
N THR A 255 -6.04 6.86 0.35
CA THR A 255 -7.42 7.03 -0.10
C THR A 255 -8.05 5.65 -0.24
N THR A 256 -9.13 5.41 0.50
CA THR A 256 -9.73 4.08 0.63
C THR A 256 -11.24 4.19 0.54
N SER A 257 -11.84 3.29 -0.22
CA SER A 257 -13.29 3.16 -0.35
C SER A 257 -13.75 1.71 -0.15
N THR A 258 -15.07 1.57 0.02
CA THR A 258 -15.73 0.28 0.19
C THR A 258 -16.90 0.17 -0.76
N LEU A 259 -17.07 -1.01 -1.36
CA LEU A 259 -18.26 -1.36 -2.12
C LEU A 259 -19.02 -2.47 -1.39
N GLU A 260 -20.25 -2.19 -0.98
CA GLU A 260 -21.10 -3.14 -0.26
C GLU A 260 -21.68 -4.22 -1.19
N GLU A 261 -22.10 -5.35 -0.63
CA GLU A 261 -22.73 -6.43 -1.38
C GLU A 261 -23.96 -5.92 -2.14
N PHE A 262 -23.91 -6.03 -3.48
CA PHE A 262 -24.93 -5.50 -4.38
C PHE A 262 -26.36 -5.91 -4.01
N THR A 263 -26.59 -7.20 -3.73
CA THR A 263 -27.93 -7.75 -3.39
C THR A 263 -28.46 -7.29 -2.03
N THR A 264 -27.60 -6.73 -1.17
CA THR A 264 -28.02 -6.15 0.11
C THR A 264 -28.27 -4.64 0.02
N SER A 265 -27.76 -4.00 -1.03
CA SER A 265 -27.80 -2.56 -1.23
C SER A 265 -29.23 -2.00 -1.33
N LYS A 266 -29.37 -0.72 -0.98
CA LYS A 266 -30.64 0.01 -1.13
C LYS A 266 -31.06 0.14 -2.59
N ARG A 267 -30.11 0.42 -3.50
CA ARG A 267 -30.32 0.54 -4.95
C ARG A 267 -30.93 -0.76 -5.49
N TYR A 268 -30.34 -1.91 -5.16
CA TYR A 268 -30.87 -3.20 -5.57
C TYR A 268 -32.30 -3.41 -5.06
N LYS A 269 -32.53 -3.29 -3.76
CA LYS A 269 -33.84 -3.59 -3.14
C LYS A 269 -34.97 -2.69 -3.63
N LYS A 270 -34.69 -1.42 -3.93
CA LYS A 270 -35.72 -0.42 -4.28
C LYS A 270 -35.88 -0.19 -5.77
N GLU A 271 -34.82 -0.29 -6.55
CA GLU A 271 -34.82 0.17 -7.95
C GLU A 271 -34.65 -0.97 -8.95
N ILE A 272 -33.80 -1.97 -8.63
CA ILE A 272 -33.41 -3.02 -9.58
C ILE A 272 -34.25 -4.28 -9.38
N TYR A 273 -34.36 -4.78 -8.15
CA TYR A 273 -35.10 -6.00 -7.85
C TYR A 273 -36.57 -5.96 -8.31
N PRO A 274 -37.33 -4.85 -8.14
CA PRO A 274 -38.70 -4.77 -8.67
C PRO A 274 -38.77 -4.95 -10.18
N LYS A 275 -37.85 -4.33 -10.94
CA LYS A 275 -37.78 -4.45 -12.40
C LYS A 275 -37.46 -5.89 -12.82
N LEU A 276 -36.47 -6.49 -12.17
CA LEU A 276 -36.03 -7.87 -12.43
C LEU A 276 -37.01 -8.94 -11.96
N LYS A 277 -37.91 -8.63 -11.01
CA LYS A 277 -38.92 -9.58 -10.54
C LYS A 277 -40.06 -9.72 -11.54
N ASP A 278 -40.38 -8.63 -12.24
CA ASP A 278 -41.45 -8.58 -13.24
C ASP A 278 -40.95 -9.02 -14.63
N GLU A 279 -39.67 -8.81 -14.94
CA GLU A 279 -39.00 -9.32 -16.15
C GLU A 279 -38.22 -10.62 -15.87
N TYR A 280 -38.77 -11.74 -16.34
CA TYR A 280 -38.14 -13.08 -16.42
C TYR A 280 -37.35 -13.55 -15.18
N LYS A 281 -38.02 -14.29 -14.30
CA LYS A 281 -37.41 -15.08 -13.19
C LYS A 281 -36.13 -15.87 -13.58
N ASN A 282 -35.98 -16.24 -14.85
CA ASN A 282 -34.87 -17.06 -15.35
C ASN A 282 -33.59 -16.25 -15.68
N ILE A 283 -33.66 -14.91 -15.82
CA ILE A 283 -32.54 -14.07 -16.29
C ILE A 283 -31.90 -13.26 -15.14
N ILE A 284 -32.48 -13.30 -13.93
CA ILE A 284 -31.99 -12.53 -12.77
C ILE A 284 -30.49 -12.82 -12.49
N ASN A 285 -30.07 -14.08 -12.60
CA ASN A 285 -28.70 -14.48 -12.28
C ASN A 285 -27.69 -14.08 -13.36
N THR A 286 -28.13 -13.86 -14.60
CA THR A 286 -27.28 -13.42 -15.71
C THR A 286 -27.24 -11.90 -15.85
N GLU A 287 -28.27 -11.17 -15.39
CA GLU A 287 -28.29 -9.69 -15.40
C GLU A 287 -27.62 -9.07 -14.17
N ILE A 288 -27.73 -9.65 -12.98
CA ILE A 288 -27.12 -9.11 -11.75
C ILE A 288 -25.61 -8.81 -11.94
N PRO A 289 -24.81 -9.72 -12.52
CA PRO A 289 -23.37 -9.50 -12.68
C PRO A 289 -23.02 -8.27 -13.54
N LYS A 290 -23.90 -7.87 -14.49
CA LYS A 290 -23.72 -6.64 -15.27
C LYS A 290 -23.84 -5.39 -14.40
N TYR A 291 -24.81 -5.36 -13.47
CA TYR A 291 -24.93 -4.25 -12.51
C TYR A 291 -23.78 -4.23 -11.49
N VAL A 292 -23.33 -5.41 -11.05
CA VAL A 292 -22.15 -5.52 -10.17
C VAL A 292 -20.90 -4.99 -10.88
N LEU A 293 -20.73 -5.31 -12.16
CA LEU A 293 -19.64 -4.78 -12.98
C LEU A 293 -19.73 -3.25 -13.15
N GLU A 294 -20.93 -2.70 -13.39
CA GLU A 294 -21.16 -1.26 -13.46
C GLU A 294 -20.76 -0.55 -12.16
N ASP A 295 -21.17 -1.09 -11.00
CA ASP A 295 -20.81 -0.54 -9.69
C ASP A 295 -19.30 -0.61 -9.44
N LEU A 296 -18.65 -1.71 -9.83
CA LEU A 296 -17.20 -1.87 -9.74
C LEU A 296 -16.45 -0.84 -10.60
N ASP A 297 -16.88 -0.65 -11.85
CA ASP A 297 -16.28 0.32 -12.77
C ASP A 297 -16.41 1.75 -12.24
N ASN A 298 -17.59 2.09 -11.72
CA ASN A 298 -17.83 3.38 -11.09
C ASN A 298 -16.94 3.62 -9.88
N GLU A 299 -16.65 2.59 -9.08
CA GLU A 299 -15.78 2.69 -7.91
C GLU A 299 -14.30 2.84 -8.30
N ILE A 300 -13.83 2.04 -9.26
CA ILE A 300 -12.47 2.13 -9.80
C ILE A 300 -12.20 3.53 -10.37
N ASN A 301 -13.16 4.10 -11.09
CA ASN A 301 -13.04 5.43 -11.70
C ASN A 301 -12.91 6.59 -10.68
N LYS A 302 -13.15 6.34 -9.38
CA LYS A 302 -12.92 7.33 -8.33
C LYS A 302 -11.45 7.50 -7.95
N ASN A 303 -10.55 6.64 -8.48
CA ASN A 303 -9.10 6.73 -8.29
C ASN A 303 -8.68 6.74 -6.80
N ASN A 304 -9.30 5.87 -5.99
CA ASN A 304 -8.85 5.59 -4.63
C ASN A 304 -7.64 4.64 -4.67
N ASP A 305 -6.70 4.77 -3.74
CA ASP A 305 -5.54 3.88 -3.65
C ASP A 305 -5.99 2.44 -3.36
N ILE A 306 -6.99 2.26 -2.50
CA ILE A 306 -7.51 0.96 -2.06
C ILE A 306 -9.02 0.89 -2.22
N ILE A 307 -9.53 -0.20 -2.79
CA ILE A 307 -10.96 -0.48 -2.92
C ILE A 307 -11.24 -1.84 -2.27
N LEU A 308 -12.07 -1.84 -1.22
CA LEU A 308 -12.47 -3.06 -0.50
C LEU A 308 -13.90 -3.43 -0.88
N ILE A 309 -14.15 -4.66 -1.33
CA ILE A 309 -15.47 -5.06 -1.83
C ILE A 309 -16.02 -6.22 -1.00
N ASP A 310 -17.25 -6.09 -0.50
CA ASP A 310 -17.97 -7.17 0.18
C ASP A 310 -18.80 -7.93 -0.85
N ARG A 311 -18.23 -9.02 -1.40
CA ARG A 311 -18.82 -9.88 -2.45
C ARG A 311 -19.13 -9.15 -3.76
N SER A 312 -18.42 -9.51 -4.83
CA SER A 312 -18.59 -8.98 -6.17
C SER A 312 -18.69 -10.12 -7.20
N LEU A 313 -18.09 -9.93 -8.38
CA LEU A 313 -18.14 -10.85 -9.51
C LEU A 313 -17.60 -12.24 -9.17
N PHE A 314 -16.57 -12.35 -8.33
CA PHE A 314 -16.05 -13.66 -7.93
C PHE A 314 -17.04 -14.41 -7.05
N ASP A 315 -17.66 -13.75 -6.05
CA ASP A 315 -18.75 -14.37 -5.27
C ASP A 315 -19.93 -14.80 -6.16
N ARG A 316 -20.22 -14.06 -7.24
CA ARG A 316 -21.26 -14.46 -8.21
C ARG A 316 -20.92 -15.75 -8.96
N MET A 317 -19.64 -16.02 -9.25
CA MET A 317 -19.24 -17.32 -9.81
C MET A 317 -19.56 -18.47 -8.85
N ILE A 318 -19.40 -18.28 -7.54
CA ILE A 318 -19.77 -19.29 -6.53
C ILE A 318 -21.27 -19.56 -6.57
N TRP A 319 -22.10 -18.52 -6.66
CA TRP A 319 -23.55 -18.68 -6.80
C TRP A 319 -23.94 -19.35 -8.12
N MET A 320 -23.24 -19.06 -9.21
CA MET A 320 -23.48 -19.67 -10.52
C MET A 320 -23.14 -21.17 -10.52
N ASP A 321 -22.02 -21.57 -9.92
CA ASP A 321 -21.68 -22.98 -9.72
C ASP A 321 -22.73 -23.70 -8.87
N ARG A 322 -23.19 -23.06 -7.78
CA ARG A 322 -24.25 -23.62 -6.94
C ARG A 322 -25.56 -23.80 -7.71
N LEU A 323 -25.92 -22.87 -8.59
CA LEU A 323 -27.10 -22.99 -9.44
C LEU A 323 -26.95 -24.13 -10.44
N TYR A 324 -25.78 -24.26 -11.07
CA TYR A 324 -25.47 -25.36 -11.98
C TYR A 324 -25.60 -26.72 -11.30
N ASN A 325 -25.02 -26.88 -10.10
CA ASN A 325 -25.12 -28.12 -9.31
C ASN A 325 -26.57 -28.48 -8.91
N LYS A 326 -27.46 -27.49 -8.90
CA LYS A 326 -28.90 -27.68 -8.66
C LYS A 326 -29.73 -27.87 -9.92
N ASN A 327 -29.10 -28.04 -11.08
CA ASN A 327 -29.75 -28.06 -12.39
C ASN A 327 -30.59 -26.80 -12.67
N GLY A 328 -30.19 -25.66 -12.09
CA GLY A 328 -30.84 -24.37 -12.27
C GLY A 328 -30.42 -23.65 -13.55
N VAL A 329 -29.28 -24.04 -14.13
CA VAL A 329 -28.75 -23.56 -15.42
C VAL A 329 -28.16 -24.75 -16.18
N THR A 330 -28.15 -24.67 -17.50
CA THR A 330 -27.50 -25.65 -18.37
C THR A 330 -25.98 -25.52 -18.29
N LYS A 331 -25.27 -26.55 -18.74
CA LYS A 331 -23.80 -26.51 -18.84
C LYS A 331 -23.32 -25.40 -19.78
N GLU A 332 -24.00 -25.20 -20.91
CA GLU A 332 -23.67 -24.15 -21.87
C GLU A 332 -23.79 -22.76 -21.24
N GLU A 333 -24.86 -22.49 -20.48
CA GLU A 333 -25.04 -21.23 -19.75
C GLU A 333 -23.97 -21.02 -18.68
N TYR A 334 -23.59 -22.09 -17.96
CA TYR A 334 -22.51 -22.05 -16.98
C TYR A 334 -21.15 -21.74 -17.64
N ASP A 335 -20.77 -22.49 -18.67
CA ASP A 335 -19.50 -22.33 -19.37
C ASP A 335 -19.39 -20.92 -19.99
N ASN A 336 -20.44 -20.43 -20.65
CA ASN A 336 -20.50 -19.08 -21.21
C ASN A 336 -20.30 -18.00 -20.13
N TYR A 337 -20.91 -18.18 -18.95
CA TYR A 337 -20.75 -17.25 -17.84
C TYR A 337 -19.31 -17.22 -17.32
N ILE A 338 -18.71 -18.38 -17.14
CA ILE A 338 -17.34 -18.50 -16.65
C ILE A 338 -16.37 -17.84 -17.64
N ASP A 339 -16.51 -18.14 -18.94
CA ASP A 339 -15.68 -17.60 -20.00
C ASP A 339 -15.81 -16.07 -20.14
N GLU A 340 -16.99 -15.51 -19.88
CA GLU A 340 -17.23 -14.07 -19.91
C GLU A 340 -16.56 -13.34 -18.73
N TYR A 341 -16.75 -13.83 -17.50
CA TYR A 341 -16.40 -13.07 -16.29
C TYR A 341 -14.98 -13.32 -15.75
N ILE A 342 -14.33 -14.45 -16.05
CA ILE A 342 -12.96 -14.71 -15.58
C ILE A 342 -11.96 -13.65 -16.07
N PRO A 343 -11.93 -13.29 -17.38
CA PRO A 343 -11.01 -12.26 -17.86
C PRO A 343 -11.26 -10.90 -17.20
N ILE A 344 -12.53 -10.56 -16.94
CA ILE A 344 -12.94 -9.32 -16.30
C ILE A 344 -12.44 -9.28 -14.85
N ILE A 345 -12.65 -10.35 -14.09
CA ILE A 345 -12.19 -10.48 -12.70
C ILE A 345 -10.68 -10.31 -12.63
N LYS A 346 -9.92 -11.05 -13.45
CA LYS A 346 -8.45 -10.98 -13.47
C LYS A 346 -7.91 -9.59 -13.82
N ASN A 347 -8.66 -8.81 -14.59
CA ASN A 347 -8.25 -7.47 -14.98
C ASN A 347 -8.66 -6.39 -13.96
N LYS A 348 -9.78 -6.57 -13.26
CA LYS A 348 -10.36 -5.52 -12.39
C LYS A 348 -10.15 -5.75 -10.90
N ILE A 349 -9.86 -6.98 -10.48
CA ILE A 349 -9.70 -7.36 -9.08
C ILE A 349 -8.30 -7.93 -8.89
N ASP A 350 -7.51 -7.27 -8.06
CA ASP A 350 -6.10 -7.65 -7.86
C ASP A 350 -5.95 -8.89 -7.01
N ILE A 351 -6.79 -9.02 -5.97
CA ILE A 351 -6.76 -10.15 -5.04
C ILE A 351 -8.16 -10.47 -4.53
N ILE A 352 -8.46 -11.77 -4.44
CA ILE A 352 -9.67 -12.27 -3.81
C ILE A 352 -9.33 -12.99 -2.51
N ILE A 353 -9.97 -12.56 -1.43
CA ILE A 353 -9.85 -13.15 -0.09
C ILE A 353 -11.13 -13.91 0.24
N GLY A 354 -11.06 -15.23 0.13
CA GLY A 354 -12.11 -16.15 0.55
C GLY A 354 -12.00 -16.49 2.03
N LEU A 355 -13.12 -16.44 2.74
CA LEU A 355 -13.22 -16.93 4.11
C LEU A 355 -14.12 -18.17 4.17
N TYR A 356 -13.61 -19.26 4.74
CA TYR A 356 -14.34 -20.49 4.93
C TYR A 356 -14.68 -20.70 6.42
N THR A 357 -15.83 -21.31 6.68
CA THR A 357 -16.09 -21.99 7.95
C THR A 357 -17.08 -23.14 7.74
N ASP A 358 -17.02 -24.16 8.58
CA ASP A 358 -18.02 -25.22 8.55
C ASP A 358 -19.43 -24.71 8.92
N SER A 359 -20.45 -25.44 8.50
CA SER A 359 -21.85 -25.06 8.66
C SER A 359 -22.30 -24.98 10.12
N LEU A 360 -21.84 -25.87 10.99
CA LEU A 360 -22.18 -25.85 12.41
C LEU A 360 -21.58 -24.63 13.10
N THR A 361 -20.32 -24.30 12.79
CA THR A 361 -19.65 -23.11 13.31
C THR A 361 -20.31 -21.83 12.80
N SER A 362 -20.67 -21.76 11.51
CA SER A 362 -21.42 -20.63 10.93
C SER A 362 -22.75 -20.40 11.64
N LEU A 363 -23.55 -21.46 11.81
CA LEU A 363 -24.85 -21.39 12.50
C LEU A 363 -24.72 -21.00 13.97
N ARG A 364 -23.73 -21.58 14.67
CA ARG A 364 -23.41 -21.20 16.06
C ARG A 364 -23.09 -19.71 16.15
N ARG A 365 -22.27 -19.18 15.24
CA ARG A 365 -21.95 -17.75 15.20
C ARG A 365 -23.19 -16.88 14.91
N ASP A 366 -24.10 -17.32 14.04
CA ASP A 366 -25.36 -16.61 13.80
C ASP A 366 -26.22 -16.52 15.06
N TYR A 367 -26.45 -17.64 15.75
CA TYR A 367 -27.27 -17.68 16.96
C TYR A 367 -26.67 -16.82 18.07
N THR A 368 -25.36 -16.93 18.29
CA THR A 368 -24.66 -16.12 19.30
C THR A 368 -24.71 -14.63 18.96
N ALA A 369 -24.44 -14.24 17.71
CA ALA A 369 -24.41 -12.83 17.31
C ALA A 369 -25.78 -12.14 17.43
N ASN A 370 -26.87 -12.89 17.24
CA ASN A 370 -28.23 -12.35 17.34
C ASN A 370 -28.88 -12.61 18.72
N ALA A 371 -28.17 -13.27 19.65
CA ALA A 371 -28.70 -13.73 20.93
C ALA A 371 -30.06 -14.46 20.78
N SER A 372 -30.18 -15.33 19.77
CA SER A 372 -31.45 -15.86 19.26
C SER A 372 -31.27 -17.32 18.81
N LEU A 373 -32.27 -18.18 19.07
CA LEU A 373 -32.30 -19.59 18.66
C LEU A 373 -33.27 -19.86 17.50
N GLU A 374 -33.94 -18.81 17.03
CA GLU A 374 -34.91 -18.87 15.93
C GLU A 374 -34.21 -19.30 14.63
N LYS A 375 -34.69 -20.39 14.03
CA LYS A 375 -34.16 -20.89 12.76
C LYS A 375 -34.30 -19.84 11.66
N ARG A 376 -33.27 -19.71 10.82
CA ARG A 376 -33.31 -18.87 9.62
C ARG A 376 -33.85 -19.66 8.43
N THR A 377 -34.58 -18.99 7.53
CA THR A 377 -35.07 -19.62 6.30
C THR A 377 -33.92 -19.96 5.36
N PHE A 378 -32.98 -19.02 5.17
CA PHE A 378 -31.87 -19.17 4.23
C PHE A 378 -30.61 -19.76 4.88
N LEU A 379 -30.25 -19.30 6.07
CA LEU A 379 -29.04 -19.74 6.77
C LEU A 379 -29.31 -21.05 7.52
N ASN A 380 -29.17 -22.17 6.82
CA ASN A 380 -29.29 -23.53 7.35
C ASN A 380 -28.10 -24.39 6.88
N GLU A 381 -27.91 -25.54 7.51
CA GLU A 381 -26.77 -26.43 7.26
C GLU A 381 -26.64 -26.84 5.79
N GLY A 382 -27.74 -27.26 5.16
CA GLY A 382 -27.75 -27.68 3.76
C GLY A 382 -27.32 -26.55 2.82
N ASN A 383 -27.91 -25.35 2.96
CA ASN A 383 -27.54 -24.21 2.12
C ASN A 383 -26.08 -23.77 2.33
N ILE A 384 -25.55 -23.87 3.55
CA ILE A 384 -24.15 -23.53 3.83
C ILE A 384 -23.21 -24.58 3.21
N ASN A 385 -23.51 -25.87 3.37
CA ASN A 385 -22.71 -26.94 2.78
C ASN A 385 -22.69 -26.82 1.25
N GLU A 386 -23.83 -26.61 0.61
CA GLU A 386 -23.91 -26.39 -0.84
C GLU A 386 -23.09 -25.18 -1.30
N TYR A 387 -23.13 -24.06 -0.55
CA TYR A 387 -22.29 -22.90 -0.88
C TYR A 387 -20.80 -23.22 -0.71
N ASN A 388 -20.45 -23.94 0.36
CA ASN A 388 -19.08 -24.33 0.65
C ASN A 388 -18.52 -25.30 -0.42
N ASP A 389 -19.33 -26.25 -0.89
CA ASP A 389 -18.96 -27.15 -1.98
C ASP A 389 -18.66 -26.35 -3.25
N SER A 390 -19.54 -25.40 -3.61
CA SER A 390 -19.30 -24.50 -4.74
C SER A 390 -18.10 -23.58 -4.56
N LEU A 391 -17.84 -23.10 -3.34
CA LEU A 391 -16.63 -22.33 -3.03
C LEU A 391 -15.36 -23.16 -3.26
N MET A 392 -15.38 -24.46 -2.94
CA MET A 392 -14.25 -25.36 -3.22
C MET A 392 -14.11 -25.64 -4.72
N ASN A 393 -15.19 -25.84 -5.46
CA ASN A 393 -15.14 -25.97 -6.92
C ASN A 393 -14.53 -24.73 -7.58
N ILE A 394 -14.98 -23.53 -7.17
CA ILE A 394 -14.45 -22.26 -7.69
C ILE A 394 -13.00 -22.05 -7.26
N LYS A 395 -12.56 -22.55 -6.10
CA LYS A 395 -11.14 -22.56 -5.72
C LYS A 395 -10.29 -23.36 -6.72
N GLU A 396 -10.75 -24.55 -7.11
CA GLU A 396 -10.05 -25.39 -8.09
C GLU A 396 -10.01 -24.70 -9.47
N LEU A 397 -11.12 -24.11 -9.90
CA LEU A 397 -11.20 -23.32 -11.12
C LEU A 397 -10.23 -22.11 -11.07
N SER A 398 -10.18 -21.41 -9.94
CA SER A 398 -9.30 -20.25 -9.76
C SER A 398 -7.83 -20.62 -9.93
N ASN A 399 -7.41 -21.78 -9.41
CA ASN A 399 -6.06 -22.29 -9.60
C ASN A 399 -5.77 -22.61 -11.08
N LYS A 400 -6.72 -23.25 -11.77
CA LYS A 400 -6.59 -23.58 -13.20
C LYS A 400 -6.46 -22.32 -14.07
N GLU A 401 -7.25 -21.30 -13.76
CA GLU A 401 -7.33 -20.06 -14.53
C GLU A 401 -6.34 -18.98 -14.07
N ASN A 402 -5.50 -19.29 -13.07
CA ASN A 402 -4.54 -18.39 -12.44
C ASN A 402 -5.21 -17.08 -11.95
N ILE A 403 -6.32 -17.22 -11.24
CA ILE A 403 -6.96 -16.11 -10.52
C ILE A 403 -6.24 -15.95 -9.17
N ASN A 404 -5.93 -14.72 -8.76
CA ASN A 404 -5.24 -14.43 -7.51
C ASN A 404 -6.18 -14.60 -6.29
N PHE A 405 -6.44 -15.85 -5.92
CA PHE A 405 -7.41 -16.22 -4.90
C PHE A 405 -6.78 -16.96 -3.72
N TYR A 406 -7.05 -16.47 -2.51
CA TYR A 406 -6.62 -17.09 -1.27
C TYR A 406 -7.82 -17.44 -0.39
N LEU A 407 -7.86 -18.69 0.10
CA LEU A 407 -8.93 -19.19 0.97
C LEU A 407 -8.40 -19.44 2.38
N PHE A 408 -9.00 -18.77 3.38
CA PHE A 408 -8.65 -18.89 4.79
C PHE A 408 -9.75 -19.61 5.58
N ASP A 409 -9.40 -20.69 6.28
CA ASP A 409 -10.33 -21.39 7.16
C ASP A 409 -10.38 -20.72 8.54
N THR A 410 -11.55 -20.16 8.87
CA THR A 410 -11.83 -19.44 10.10
C THR A 410 -12.44 -20.32 11.20
N THR A 411 -12.66 -21.61 10.95
CA THR A 411 -13.44 -22.50 11.81
C THR A 411 -12.93 -22.56 13.25
N ASN A 412 -11.62 -22.79 13.40
CA ASN A 412 -10.95 -22.98 14.69
C ASN A 412 -9.90 -21.90 14.99
N LYS A 413 -9.97 -20.77 14.27
CA LYS A 413 -9.02 -19.66 14.43
C LYS A 413 -9.72 -18.45 15.05
N SER A 414 -8.97 -17.68 15.83
CA SER A 414 -9.45 -16.39 16.31
C SER A 414 -9.54 -15.40 15.15
N GLU A 415 -10.46 -14.42 15.24
CA GLU A 415 -10.57 -13.36 14.22
C GLU A 415 -9.25 -12.58 14.08
N ARG A 416 -8.50 -12.45 15.17
CA ARG A 416 -7.21 -11.76 15.19
C ARG A 416 -6.15 -12.50 14.38
N ASP A 417 -6.01 -13.81 14.59
CA ASP A 417 -5.00 -14.60 13.88
C ASP A 417 -5.26 -14.61 12.37
N ILE A 418 -6.54 -14.77 11.99
CA ILE A 418 -6.99 -14.65 10.59
C ILE A 418 -6.67 -13.27 10.01
N SER A 419 -6.91 -12.20 10.79
CA SER A 419 -6.62 -10.84 10.33
C SER A 419 -5.14 -10.63 10.02
N PHE A 420 -4.24 -11.18 10.84
CA PHE A 420 -2.80 -11.10 10.60
C PHE A 420 -2.37 -11.89 9.37
N GLU A 421 -2.88 -13.11 9.18
CA GLU A 421 -2.58 -13.92 7.99
C GLU A 421 -3.04 -13.24 6.68
N ILE A 422 -4.22 -12.63 6.71
CA ILE A 422 -4.79 -11.93 5.55
C ILE A 422 -4.03 -10.64 5.26
N LEU A 423 -3.71 -9.83 6.27
CA LEU A 423 -2.89 -8.63 6.08
C LEU A 423 -1.50 -8.98 5.56
N ASP A 424 -0.87 -10.04 6.07
CA ASP A 424 0.41 -10.52 5.56
C ASP A 424 0.34 -10.89 4.07
N THR A 425 -0.72 -11.60 3.68
CA THR A 425 -0.98 -12.00 2.28
C THR A 425 -1.18 -10.79 1.39
N ILE A 426 -2.09 -9.88 1.76
CA ILE A 426 -2.41 -8.66 1.00
C ILE A 426 -1.15 -7.78 0.84
N LEU A 427 -0.43 -7.51 1.92
CA LEU A 427 0.76 -6.64 1.85
C LEU A 427 1.91 -7.29 1.06
N THR A 428 1.97 -8.62 0.98
CA THR A 428 2.97 -9.34 0.15
C THR A 428 2.65 -9.16 -1.33
N ASP A 429 1.39 -9.36 -1.69
CA ASP A 429 0.92 -9.21 -3.06
C ASP A 429 1.03 -7.76 -3.54
N MET A 430 0.55 -6.80 -2.74
CA MET A 430 0.66 -5.37 -3.00
C MET A 430 2.11 -4.96 -3.27
N ARG A 431 3.06 -5.39 -2.41
CA ARG A 431 4.48 -5.06 -2.60
C ARG A 431 4.98 -5.55 -3.96
N SER A 432 4.65 -6.79 -4.33
CA SER A 432 5.04 -7.39 -5.62
C SER A 432 4.46 -6.62 -6.80
N LYS A 433 3.15 -6.31 -6.76
CA LYS A 433 2.46 -5.52 -7.80
C LYS A 433 3.10 -4.15 -7.99
N TYR A 434 3.27 -3.39 -6.90
CA TYR A 434 3.77 -2.01 -7.02
C TYR A 434 5.25 -1.95 -7.40
N ILE A 435 6.08 -2.91 -6.98
CA ILE A 435 7.46 -3.03 -7.49
C ILE A 435 7.46 -3.27 -9.00
N SER A 436 6.57 -4.13 -9.50
CA SER A 436 6.43 -4.35 -10.94
C SER A 436 6.07 -3.05 -11.65
N ILE A 437 4.97 -2.39 -11.25
CA ILE A 437 4.50 -1.13 -11.85
C ILE A 437 5.59 -0.05 -11.83
N LEU A 438 6.30 0.10 -10.72
CA LEU A 438 7.40 1.07 -10.58
C LEU A 438 8.53 0.80 -11.57
N ASN A 439 8.94 -0.47 -11.72
CA ASN A 439 9.96 -0.85 -12.68
C ASN A 439 9.50 -0.65 -14.12
N GLU A 440 8.23 -0.94 -14.43
CA GLU A 440 7.67 -0.66 -15.76
C GLU A 440 7.58 0.83 -16.07
N THR A 441 7.27 1.64 -15.05
CA THR A 441 7.09 3.09 -15.21
C THR A 441 8.44 3.81 -15.33
N PHE A 442 9.45 3.40 -14.56
CA PHE A 442 10.69 4.18 -14.41
C PHE A 442 11.95 3.52 -14.98
N ASN A 443 11.95 2.19 -15.17
CA ASN A 443 13.13 1.46 -15.64
C ASN A 443 13.01 0.89 -17.06
N LYS A 444 11.79 0.66 -17.58
CA LYS A 444 11.55 0.38 -19.01
C LYS A 444 11.60 1.68 -19.81
#